data_AF-A0A914NKF0-F1
#
_entry.id   AF-A0A914NKF0-F1
#
_cell.length_a   1.000
_cell.length_b   1.000
_cell.length_c   1.000
_cell.angle_alpha   90.00
_cell.angle_beta   90.00
_cell.angle_gamma   90.00
#
_symmetry.space_group_name_H-M   'P 1'
#
loop_
_entity.id
_entity.type
_entity.pdbx_description
1 polymer ?
#
loop_
_entity_poly.entity_id
_entity_poly.type
_entity_poly.pdbx_seq_one_letter_code
_entity_poly.pdbx_strand_id
1 'polypeptide(L)'
;MDGKLEQSCGNCTNNDCKSCKINFCNTKDIVAKHCWTNNGSTCSAGYYENCFTERTETNKLNKGCGNCNSPTCKTCTGHRCNDGKKFPYYCFDSDGKKLLECPNPYCYIDRDLNAGCGTCERNKIKKSCVDCSDFKCNSRNKLKENIFCYEREYNGKEIEGSRPCVEKTCFISKDLVKETHLYLKHSL
;
A
#
# COMPACT_ATOMS: atom_id res chain seq x y z
N MET A 1 3.35 -27.88 -14.46
CA MET A 1 3.21 -27.33 -15.82
C MET A 1 3.78 -25.91 -15.85
N ASP A 2 4.58 -25.60 -16.86
CA ASP A 2 5.29 -24.33 -17.06
C ASP A 2 4.53 -23.35 -17.98
N GLY A 3 3.34 -23.74 -18.46
CA GLY A 3 2.47 -22.91 -19.29
C GLY A 3 2.85 -22.91 -20.78
N LYS A 4 3.74 -23.80 -21.22
CA LYS A 4 4.04 -23.96 -22.66
C LYS A 4 2.87 -24.60 -23.39
N LEU A 5 2.63 -24.11 -24.60
CA LEU A 5 1.66 -24.66 -25.53
C LEU A 5 2.33 -25.78 -26.33
N GLU A 6 1.72 -26.97 -26.33
CA GLU A 6 2.12 -28.11 -27.16
C GLU A 6 0.94 -28.55 -28.02
N GLN A 7 1.22 -28.92 -29.28
CA GLN A 7 0.21 -29.28 -30.28
C GLN A 7 0.68 -30.53 -31.02
N SER A 8 -0.13 -31.59 -31.03
CA SER A 8 0.20 -32.86 -31.69
C SER A 8 -1.06 -33.69 -31.97
N CYS A 9 -0.90 -34.83 -32.63
CA CYS A 9 -1.96 -35.83 -32.78
C CYS A 9 -2.02 -36.74 -31.53
N GLY A 10 -3.22 -37.08 -31.07
CA GLY A 10 -3.42 -38.01 -29.94
C GLY A 10 -4.58 -37.61 -29.04
N ASN A 11 -4.72 -38.34 -27.93
CA ASN A 11 -5.69 -38.07 -26.88
C ASN A 11 -5.03 -37.39 -25.68
N CYS A 12 -5.76 -36.46 -25.06
CA CYS A 12 -5.34 -35.81 -23.83
C CYS A 12 -5.25 -36.78 -22.65
N THR A 13 -4.21 -36.61 -21.83
CA THR A 13 -3.95 -37.43 -20.64
C THR A 13 -4.12 -36.68 -19.32
N ASN A 14 -4.40 -35.38 -19.37
CA ASN A 14 -4.56 -34.53 -18.19
C ASN A 14 -5.73 -33.53 -18.37
N ASN A 15 -6.13 -32.90 -17.26
CA ASN A 15 -7.31 -32.03 -17.19
C ASN A 15 -7.18 -30.71 -17.96
N ASP A 16 -5.94 -30.23 -18.15
CA ASP A 16 -5.64 -28.96 -18.83
C ASP A 16 -5.54 -29.12 -20.36
N CYS A 17 -5.42 -30.35 -20.84
CA CYS A 17 -5.37 -30.69 -22.25
C CYS A 17 -6.79 -30.81 -22.83
N LYS A 18 -6.97 -30.38 -24.09
CA LYS A 18 -8.21 -30.57 -24.86
C LYS A 18 -7.95 -31.26 -26.19
N SER A 19 -8.77 -32.26 -26.50
CA SER A 19 -8.78 -32.95 -27.79
C SER A 19 -9.97 -32.48 -28.62
N CYS A 20 -9.84 -32.51 -29.95
CA CYS A 20 -10.88 -32.09 -30.89
C CYS A 20 -10.83 -33.01 -32.14
N LYS A 21 -11.95 -33.12 -32.88
CA LYS A 21 -12.15 -34.16 -33.93
C LYS A 21 -12.39 -33.62 -35.34
N ILE A 22 -12.16 -32.33 -35.58
CA ILE A 22 -12.26 -31.72 -36.91
C ILE A 22 -10.87 -31.33 -37.43
N ASN A 23 -10.73 -31.14 -38.73
CA ASN A 23 -9.43 -30.78 -39.32
C ASN A 23 -8.92 -29.45 -38.74
N PHE A 24 -7.63 -29.41 -38.41
CA PHE A 24 -6.93 -28.21 -37.92
C PHE A 24 -7.55 -27.55 -36.67
N CYS A 25 -8.16 -28.35 -35.79
CA CYS A 25 -8.91 -27.85 -34.63
C CYS A 25 -8.07 -27.57 -33.37
N ASN A 26 -6.81 -28.01 -33.36
CA ASN A 26 -5.93 -27.95 -32.19
C ASN A 26 -5.34 -26.55 -31.99
N THR A 27 -6.18 -25.52 -32.00
CA THR A 27 -5.79 -24.11 -31.86
C THR A 27 -5.66 -23.72 -30.38
N LYS A 28 -4.89 -22.66 -30.07
CA LYS A 28 -4.57 -22.29 -28.68
C LYS A 28 -5.77 -21.83 -27.83
N ASP A 29 -6.85 -21.41 -28.47
CA ASP A 29 -8.06 -20.88 -27.82
C ASP A 29 -8.91 -21.95 -27.14
N ILE A 30 -8.73 -23.23 -27.49
CA ILE A 30 -9.49 -24.32 -26.87
C ILE A 30 -8.94 -24.71 -25.49
N VAL A 31 -7.67 -24.40 -25.20
CA VAL A 31 -7.03 -24.78 -23.92
C VAL A 31 -7.20 -23.68 -22.87
N ALA A 32 -7.14 -24.08 -21.60
CA ALA A 32 -7.12 -23.15 -20.48
C ALA A 32 -5.69 -22.75 -20.13
N LYS A 33 -5.56 -21.58 -19.51
CA LYS A 33 -4.38 -21.17 -18.76
C LYS A 33 -4.75 -21.07 -17.29
N HIS A 34 -3.74 -20.83 -16.45
CA HIS A 34 -3.93 -20.68 -15.02
C HIS A 34 -3.55 -19.28 -14.56
N CYS A 35 -4.28 -18.77 -13.56
CA CYS A 35 -3.96 -17.55 -12.84
C CYS A 35 -3.64 -17.89 -11.38
N TRP A 36 -2.80 -17.10 -10.73
CA TRP A 36 -2.58 -17.21 -9.28
C TRP A 36 -3.80 -16.75 -8.49
N THR A 37 -4.01 -17.39 -7.35
CA THR A 37 -5.00 -17.01 -6.32
C THR A 37 -4.29 -16.66 -5.01
N ASN A 38 -4.99 -16.05 -4.07
CA ASN A 38 -4.40 -15.58 -2.81
C ASN A 38 -3.77 -16.69 -1.96
N ASN A 39 -4.28 -17.91 -2.05
CA ASN A 39 -3.84 -19.04 -1.22
C ASN A 39 -2.60 -19.76 -1.78
N GLY A 40 -1.97 -19.22 -2.83
CA GLY A 40 -0.87 -19.88 -3.54
C GLY A 40 -1.31 -20.98 -4.51
N SER A 41 -2.60 -21.29 -4.56
CA SER A 41 -3.24 -22.14 -5.58
C SER A 41 -3.45 -21.39 -6.90
N THR A 42 -3.94 -22.09 -7.92
CA THR A 42 -4.35 -21.50 -9.20
C THR A 42 -5.83 -21.69 -9.49
N CYS A 43 -6.37 -20.81 -10.33
CA CYS A 43 -7.67 -20.99 -10.97
C CYS A 43 -7.48 -21.12 -12.49
N SER A 44 -8.37 -21.86 -13.15
CA SER A 44 -8.39 -22.04 -14.59
C SER A 44 -9.15 -20.88 -15.26
N ALA A 45 -8.60 -20.37 -16.35
CA ALA A 45 -9.20 -19.32 -17.18
C ALA A 45 -9.02 -19.69 -18.66
N GLY A 46 -9.93 -19.28 -19.53
CA GLY A 46 -9.76 -19.43 -20.97
C GLY A 46 -8.46 -18.78 -21.46
N TYR A 47 -7.90 -19.25 -22.58
CA TYR A 47 -6.58 -18.78 -23.06
C TYR A 47 -6.47 -17.24 -23.17
N TYR A 48 -7.55 -16.59 -23.61
CA TYR A 48 -7.63 -15.12 -23.73
C TYR A 48 -8.29 -14.42 -22.54
N GLU A 49 -8.81 -15.15 -21.56
CA GLU A 49 -9.40 -14.54 -20.38
C GLU A 49 -8.32 -13.88 -19.52
N ASN A 50 -8.70 -12.90 -18.73
CA ASN A 50 -7.74 -12.18 -17.90
C ASN A 50 -7.41 -12.94 -16.61
N CYS A 51 -6.22 -12.68 -16.08
CA CYS A 51 -5.89 -12.83 -14.68
C CYS A 51 -5.85 -11.42 -14.07
N PHE A 52 -6.21 -11.27 -12.80
CA PHE A 52 -6.12 -9.97 -12.13
C PHE A 52 -5.20 -9.99 -10.91
N THR A 53 -4.64 -8.82 -10.59
CA THR A 53 -4.04 -8.50 -9.29
C THR A 53 -4.51 -7.11 -8.88
N GLU A 54 -4.89 -6.94 -7.62
CA GLU A 54 -5.28 -5.65 -7.05
C GLU A 54 -4.81 -5.52 -5.59
N ARG A 55 -4.95 -4.32 -5.02
CA ARG A 55 -4.76 -4.06 -3.59
C ARG A 55 -6.10 -3.75 -2.94
N THR A 56 -6.40 -4.41 -1.83
CA THR A 56 -7.55 -4.08 -0.97
C THR A 56 -7.32 -2.77 -0.22
N GLU A 57 -8.32 -2.26 0.50
CA GLU A 57 -8.24 -1.03 1.32
C GLU A 57 -7.07 -1.01 2.30
N THR A 58 -6.71 -2.17 2.83
CA THR A 58 -5.57 -2.35 3.75
C THR A 58 -4.24 -2.63 3.03
N ASN A 59 -4.14 -2.29 1.74
CA ASN A 59 -2.99 -2.56 0.89
C ASN A 59 -2.61 -4.06 0.81
N LYS A 60 -3.54 -4.99 1.11
CA LYS A 60 -3.30 -6.44 0.93
C LYS A 60 -3.48 -6.83 -0.53
N LEU A 61 -2.66 -7.75 -1.04
CA LEU A 61 -2.82 -8.25 -2.40
C LEU A 61 -4.05 -9.15 -2.52
N ASN A 62 -4.82 -8.95 -3.58
CA ASN A 62 -5.87 -9.86 -4.03
C ASN A 62 -5.60 -10.27 -5.49
N LYS A 63 -5.85 -11.54 -5.83
CA LYS A 63 -5.51 -12.16 -7.11
C LYS A 63 -6.55 -13.20 -7.52
N GLY A 64 -6.78 -13.34 -8.81
CA GLY A 64 -7.62 -14.40 -9.34
C GLY A 64 -7.75 -14.39 -10.87
N CYS A 65 -8.76 -15.13 -11.33
CA CYS A 65 -9.16 -15.22 -12.73
C CYS A 65 -10.20 -14.14 -13.06
N GLY A 66 -10.24 -13.74 -14.32
CA GLY A 66 -11.17 -12.75 -14.85
C GLY A 66 -10.68 -11.31 -14.72
N ASN A 67 -11.65 -10.41 -14.75
CA ASN A 67 -11.47 -8.96 -14.64
C ASN A 67 -11.78 -8.49 -13.22
N CYS A 68 -11.52 -7.21 -12.99
CA CYS A 68 -11.69 -6.51 -11.73
C CYS A 68 -12.03 -5.06 -12.03
N ASN A 69 -12.74 -4.41 -11.11
CA ASN A 69 -13.24 -3.04 -11.30
C ASN A 69 -12.63 -2.03 -10.31
N SER A 70 -11.74 -2.48 -9.43
CA SER A 70 -11.12 -1.58 -8.46
C SER A 70 -10.08 -0.68 -9.14
N PRO A 71 -9.88 0.56 -8.64
CA PRO A 71 -8.90 1.49 -9.21
C PRO A 71 -7.45 1.03 -9.02
N THR A 72 -7.21 0.06 -8.13
CA THR A 72 -5.88 -0.51 -7.87
C THR A 72 -5.63 -1.77 -8.68
N CYS A 73 -6.56 -2.16 -9.56
CA CYS A 73 -6.44 -3.42 -10.26
C CYS A 73 -5.68 -3.31 -11.58
N LYS A 74 -4.87 -4.34 -11.87
CA LYS A 74 -4.28 -4.58 -13.18
C LYS A 74 -4.62 -5.98 -13.65
N THR A 75 -4.90 -6.12 -14.93
CA THR A 75 -5.19 -7.40 -15.58
C THR A 75 -4.06 -7.81 -16.53
N CYS A 76 -3.96 -9.11 -16.82
CA CYS A 76 -2.98 -9.65 -17.76
C CYS A 76 -3.47 -10.97 -18.38
N THR A 77 -3.02 -11.29 -19.59
CA THR A 77 -3.47 -12.46 -20.36
C THR A 77 -2.49 -13.64 -20.35
N GLY A 78 -1.29 -13.49 -19.78
CA GLY A 78 -0.32 -14.59 -19.69
C GLY A 78 -0.72 -15.68 -18.69
N HIS A 79 -0.11 -16.87 -18.80
CA HIS A 79 -0.17 -17.90 -17.77
C HIS A 79 0.50 -17.40 -16.49
N ARG A 80 -0.22 -17.41 -15.36
CA ARG A 80 0.29 -17.03 -14.03
C ARG A 80 0.95 -15.65 -13.98
N CYS A 81 0.54 -14.75 -14.86
CA CYS A 81 1.10 -13.41 -15.02
C CYS A 81 0.82 -12.48 -13.83
N ASN A 82 -0.14 -12.84 -12.98
CA ASN A 82 -0.65 -12.06 -11.86
C ASN A 82 0.07 -12.41 -10.53
N ASP A 83 1.40 -12.56 -10.56
CA ASP A 83 2.19 -13.04 -9.40
C ASP A 83 2.23 -12.06 -8.22
N GLY A 84 1.94 -10.78 -8.46
CA GLY A 84 1.90 -9.70 -7.48
C GLY A 84 3.24 -9.31 -6.84
N LYS A 85 4.38 -9.86 -7.27
CA LYS A 85 5.69 -9.61 -6.61
C LYS A 85 6.17 -8.16 -6.74
N LYS A 86 5.87 -7.53 -7.89
CA LYS A 86 6.23 -6.12 -8.18
C LYS A 86 4.98 -5.22 -8.23
N PHE A 87 3.92 -5.62 -7.54
CA PHE A 87 2.66 -4.87 -7.58
C PHE A 87 2.73 -3.67 -6.63
N PRO A 88 2.39 -2.46 -7.11
CA PRO A 88 2.51 -1.24 -6.32
C PRO A 88 1.61 -1.29 -5.07
N TYR A 89 1.97 -0.44 -4.12
CA TYR A 89 1.09 -0.02 -3.03
C TYR A 89 0.38 1.26 -3.45
N TYR A 90 -0.60 1.68 -2.68
CA TYR A 90 -1.35 2.89 -2.98
C TYR A 90 -1.45 3.78 -1.75
N CYS A 91 -1.47 5.10 -1.97
CA CYS A 91 -1.72 6.16 -0.99
C CYS A 91 -2.60 7.23 -1.66
N PHE A 92 -3.21 8.15 -0.90
CA PHE A 92 -3.75 9.37 -1.50
C PHE A 92 -2.64 10.34 -1.92
N ASP A 93 -2.89 11.09 -2.98
CA ASP A 93 -2.13 12.32 -3.26
C ASP A 93 -2.57 13.48 -2.35
N SER A 94 -1.92 14.63 -2.49
CA SER A 94 -2.26 15.84 -1.74
C SER A 94 -3.67 16.38 -2.01
N ASP A 95 -4.34 15.97 -3.10
CA ASP A 95 -5.74 16.38 -3.34
C ASP A 95 -6.74 15.52 -2.54
N GLY A 96 -6.28 14.40 -1.97
CA GLY A 96 -7.06 13.50 -1.13
C GLY A 96 -8.13 12.72 -1.89
N LYS A 97 -8.13 12.78 -3.22
CA LYS A 97 -9.11 12.13 -4.10
C LYS A 97 -8.45 11.13 -5.04
N LYS A 98 -7.23 11.40 -5.52
CA LYS A 98 -6.51 10.46 -6.41
C LYS A 98 -5.62 9.50 -5.65
N LEU A 99 -5.45 8.31 -6.21
CA LEU A 99 -4.50 7.32 -5.72
C LEU A 99 -3.15 7.47 -6.42
N LEU A 100 -2.08 7.43 -5.63
CA LEU A 100 -0.69 7.37 -6.10
C LEU A 100 -0.19 5.92 -6.01
N GLU A 101 0.49 5.45 -7.05
CA GLU A 101 1.27 4.21 -6.98
C GLU A 101 2.56 4.43 -6.18
N CYS A 102 2.75 3.64 -5.13
CA CYS A 102 3.85 3.75 -4.19
C CYS A 102 4.73 2.47 -4.20
N PRO A 103 6.05 2.61 -4.01
CA PRO A 103 6.96 1.46 -3.97
C PRO A 103 6.89 0.67 -2.65
N ASN A 104 6.28 1.25 -1.61
CA ASN A 104 6.14 0.66 -0.28
C ASN A 104 4.76 1.08 0.30
N PRO A 105 4.25 0.39 1.34
CA PRO A 105 2.91 0.66 1.85
C PRO A 105 2.79 1.97 2.61
N TYR A 106 3.91 2.64 2.95
CA TYR A 106 3.88 3.79 3.83
C TYR A 106 3.34 5.02 3.09
N CYS A 107 2.43 5.72 3.75
CA CYS A 107 1.84 6.98 3.34
C CYS A 107 2.05 8.02 4.43
N TYR A 108 2.10 9.29 4.04
CA TYR A 108 2.11 10.41 4.98
C TYR A 108 1.05 11.44 4.62
N ILE A 109 0.65 12.21 5.63
CA ILE A 109 -0.05 13.49 5.48
C ILE A 109 0.51 14.48 6.51
N ASP A 110 0.80 15.71 6.07
CA ASP A 110 1.22 16.80 6.95
C ASP A 110 0.11 17.81 7.21
N ARG A 111 0.34 18.71 8.17
CA ARG A 111 -0.61 19.75 8.58
C ARG A 111 -1.06 20.69 7.46
N ASP A 112 -0.21 20.89 6.45
CA ASP A 112 -0.53 21.73 5.29
C ASP A 112 -1.31 20.95 4.22
N LEU A 113 -1.70 19.71 4.52
CA LEU A 113 -2.41 18.78 3.65
C LEU A 113 -1.58 18.30 2.46
N ASN A 114 -0.24 18.36 2.56
CA ASN A 114 0.59 17.61 1.62
C ASN A 114 0.52 16.14 2.00
N ALA A 115 0.28 15.28 1.02
CA ALA A 115 0.14 13.85 1.24
C ALA A 115 0.76 13.05 0.10
N GLY A 116 1.27 11.86 0.41
CA GLY A 116 1.83 10.99 -0.61
C GLY A 116 2.52 9.76 -0.05
N CYS A 117 3.40 9.17 -0.86
CA CYS A 117 4.15 7.98 -0.53
C CYS A 117 5.29 8.25 0.47
N GLY A 118 5.64 7.23 1.25
CA GLY A 118 6.71 7.25 2.24
C GLY A 118 6.24 7.73 3.62
N THR A 119 7.21 8.02 4.47
CA THR A 119 6.98 8.49 5.84
C THR A 119 7.34 9.97 5.97
N CYS A 120 6.84 10.63 7.01
CA CYS A 120 7.21 12.00 7.38
C CYS A 120 8.74 12.15 7.53
N GLU A 121 9.40 11.14 8.10
CA GLU A 121 10.86 11.13 8.27
C GLU A 121 11.58 11.15 6.93
N ARG A 122 11.20 10.22 6.04
CA ARG A 122 11.81 10.05 4.73
C ARG A 122 11.64 11.30 3.88
N ASN A 123 10.50 11.97 4.02
CA ASN A 123 10.19 13.22 3.34
C ASN A 123 10.73 14.47 4.08
N LYS A 124 11.46 14.30 5.19
CA LYS A 124 12.07 15.38 5.98
C LYS A 124 11.07 16.45 6.43
N ILE A 125 9.85 16.05 6.76
CA ILE A 125 8.77 16.96 7.14
C ILE A 125 8.99 17.38 8.60
N LYS A 126 9.20 18.68 8.80
CA LYS A 126 9.43 19.28 10.13
C LYS A 126 8.15 19.77 10.82
N LYS A 127 7.01 19.71 10.12
CA LYS A 127 5.70 20.11 10.65
C LYS A 127 4.97 18.88 11.18
N SER A 128 3.88 19.10 11.92
CA SER A 128 2.96 18.04 12.34
C SER A 128 2.59 17.13 11.17
N CYS A 129 2.93 15.84 11.28
CA CYS A 129 2.78 14.86 10.21
C CYS A 129 2.50 13.47 10.77
N VAL A 130 1.67 12.70 10.07
CA VAL A 130 1.27 11.34 10.47
C VAL A 130 1.66 10.33 9.40
N ASP A 131 2.25 9.22 9.84
CA ASP A 131 2.54 8.03 9.04
C ASP A 131 1.37 7.03 9.11
N CYS A 132 1.10 6.32 8.01
CA CYS A 132 0.11 5.24 7.96
C CYS A 132 0.38 4.28 6.78
N SER A 133 -0.39 3.19 6.63
CA SER A 133 -0.08 2.13 5.64
C SER A 133 -1.23 1.62 4.75
N ASP A 134 -2.46 2.09 4.96
CA ASP A 134 -3.62 1.70 4.15
C ASP A 134 -3.82 2.70 3.00
N PHE A 135 -4.44 2.30 1.88
CA PHE A 135 -4.32 3.14 0.68
C PHE A 135 -5.07 4.47 0.71
N LYS A 136 -5.96 4.66 1.69
CA LYS A 136 -6.71 5.91 1.95
C LYS A 136 -6.40 6.51 3.32
N CYS A 137 -5.37 6.02 4.01
CA CYS A 137 -5.15 6.36 5.41
C CYS A 137 -4.66 7.80 5.60
N ASN A 138 -3.94 8.36 4.62
CA ASN A 138 -3.36 9.69 4.66
C ASN A 138 -4.37 10.77 4.27
N SER A 139 -5.57 10.69 4.83
CA SER A 139 -6.64 11.67 4.66
C SER A 139 -6.58 12.74 5.76
N ARG A 140 -7.27 13.87 5.54
CA ARG A 140 -7.39 14.95 6.54
C ARG A 140 -7.92 14.47 7.90
N ASN A 141 -8.74 13.41 7.93
CA ASN A 141 -9.24 12.85 9.20
C ASN A 141 -8.12 12.27 10.05
N LYS A 142 -7.06 11.74 9.41
CA LYS A 142 -5.91 11.18 10.11
C LYS A 142 -5.20 12.21 10.99
N LEU A 143 -5.10 13.45 10.54
CA LEU A 143 -4.56 14.54 11.36
C LEU A 143 -5.43 14.83 12.57
N LYS A 144 -6.77 14.81 12.40
CA LYS A 144 -7.74 15.11 13.48
C LYS A 144 -7.81 14.02 14.56
N GLU A 145 -7.50 12.78 14.21
CA GLU A 145 -7.49 11.64 15.14
C GLU A 145 -6.27 11.61 16.07
N ASN A 146 -5.27 12.44 15.76
CA ASN A 146 -3.99 12.52 16.45
C ASN A 146 -3.85 13.86 17.18
N ILE A 147 -3.05 13.85 18.24
CA ILE A 147 -2.70 15.04 19.01
C ILE A 147 -1.21 15.31 18.79
N PHE A 148 -0.86 16.58 18.60
CA PHE A 148 0.51 17.06 18.49
C PHE A 148 0.79 18.00 19.66
N CYS A 149 1.97 17.85 20.23
CA CYS A 149 2.39 18.58 21.42
C CYS A 149 3.39 19.68 21.03
N TYR A 150 3.44 20.79 21.75
CA TYR A 150 4.59 21.69 21.66
C TYR A 150 5.81 21.02 22.32
N GLU A 151 6.97 21.21 21.72
CA GLU A 151 8.27 20.80 22.26
C GLU A 151 9.10 22.04 22.56
N ARG A 152 9.98 21.95 23.56
CA ARG A 152 10.81 23.08 23.98
C ARG A 152 12.28 22.81 23.65
N GLU A 153 12.88 23.70 22.88
CA GLU A 153 14.31 23.68 22.59
C GLU A 153 15.13 24.08 23.83
N TYR A 154 16.43 23.77 23.83
CA TYR A 154 17.35 24.10 24.92
C TYR A 154 17.43 25.61 25.24
N ASN A 155 17.22 26.45 24.22
CA ASN A 155 17.16 27.92 24.34
C ASN A 155 15.84 28.42 24.97
N GLY A 156 14.93 27.52 25.34
CA GLY A 156 13.64 27.84 25.94
C GLY A 156 12.54 28.18 24.92
N LYS A 157 12.82 28.15 23.61
CA LYS A 157 11.85 28.40 22.55
C LYS A 157 10.90 27.21 22.40
N GLU A 158 9.61 27.52 22.26
CA GLU A 158 8.60 26.53 21.92
C GLU A 158 8.55 26.33 20.39
N ILE A 159 8.57 25.07 19.98
CA ILE A 159 8.40 24.63 18.61
C ILE A 159 7.25 23.63 18.54
N GLU A 160 6.55 23.61 17.42
CA GLU A 160 5.51 22.60 17.19
C GLU A 160 6.17 21.23 17.01
N GLY A 161 5.74 20.24 17.79
CA GLY A 161 6.19 18.85 17.65
C GLY A 161 5.71 18.27 16.32
N SER A 162 6.62 17.68 15.57
CA SER A 162 6.30 17.18 14.22
C SER A 162 5.60 15.81 14.23
N ARG A 163 5.52 15.14 15.39
CA ARG A 163 5.03 13.76 15.52
C ARG A 163 3.81 13.66 16.42
N PRO A 164 2.89 12.73 16.13
CA PRO A 164 1.72 12.52 16.97
C PRO A 164 2.11 11.91 18.32
N CYS A 165 1.51 12.44 19.38
CA CYS A 165 1.71 11.98 20.76
C CYS A 165 0.94 10.66 20.96
N VAL A 166 1.67 9.56 21.20
CA VAL A 166 1.12 8.19 21.29
C VAL A 166 0.02 8.07 22.35
N GLU A 167 0.25 8.66 23.54
CA GLU A 167 -0.69 8.66 24.67
C GLU A 167 -1.87 9.63 24.48
N LYS A 168 -1.93 10.37 23.36
CA LYS A 168 -2.97 11.37 23.08
C LYS A 168 -3.09 12.45 24.18
N THR A 169 -1.99 12.75 24.86
CA THR A 169 -1.94 13.77 25.91
C THR A 169 -0.66 14.60 25.81
N CYS A 170 -0.80 15.92 25.96
CA CYS A 170 0.30 16.85 26.16
C CYS A 170 0.45 17.12 27.67
N PHE A 171 1.66 17.38 28.15
CA PHE A 171 1.86 17.87 29.51
C PHE A 171 2.77 19.11 29.52
N ILE A 172 2.62 19.93 30.56
CA ILE A 172 3.54 21.00 30.90
C ILE A 172 3.88 20.84 32.38
N SER A 173 5.16 21.01 32.73
CA SER A 173 5.60 20.99 34.13
C SER A 173 6.58 22.12 34.37
N LYS A 174 6.54 22.68 35.58
CA LYS A 174 7.48 23.69 36.04
C LYS A 174 8.23 23.11 37.24
N ASP A 175 9.54 22.98 37.11
CA ASP A 175 10.40 22.59 38.23
C ASP A 175 10.64 23.82 39.12
N LEU A 176 9.92 23.88 40.25
CA LEU A 176 10.00 24.98 41.21
C LEU A 176 11.30 24.98 42.03
N VAL A 177 12.08 23.90 42.00
CA VAL A 177 13.32 23.76 42.80
C VAL A 177 14.52 24.38 42.08
N LYS A 178 14.56 24.35 40.74
CA LYS A 178 15.62 25.03 39.96
C LYS A 178 15.48 26.54 39.90
N GLU A 179 14.27 27.06 40.03
CA GLU A 179 14.00 28.51 39.92
C GLU A 179 14.62 29.28 41.11
N THR A 180 14.61 28.69 42.31
CA THR A 180 15.14 29.31 43.54
C THR A 180 16.66 29.50 43.52
N HIS A 181 17.43 28.62 42.85
CA HIS A 181 18.89 28.74 42.75
C HIS A 181 19.36 29.86 41.80
N LEU A 182 18.54 30.31 40.86
CA LEU A 182 18.86 31.44 39.96
C LEU A 182 18.62 32.78 40.65
N TYR A 183 17.55 32.92 41.44
CA TYR A 183 17.29 34.14 42.20
C TYR A 183 18.34 34.42 43.29
N LEU A 184 18.89 33.37 43.91
CA LEU A 184 19.97 33.51 44.90
C LEU A 184 21.33 33.90 44.29
N LYS A 185 21.57 33.66 42.99
CA LYS A 185 22.80 34.10 42.31
C LYS A 185 22.79 35.56 41.85
N HIS A 186 21.61 36.18 41.75
CA HIS A 186 21.44 37.57 41.31
C HIS A 186 21.15 38.54 42.47
N SER A 187 21.10 38.03 43.71
CA SER A 187 20.78 38.80 44.92
C SER A 187 21.94 38.83 45.94
N LEU A 188 23.17 38.52 45.50
CA LEU A 188 24.42 38.61 46.27
C LEU A 188 25.48 39.38 45.48
#